data_AF-A0A957WZR5-F1
#
_entry.id   AF-A0A957WZR5-F1
#
_cell.length_a   1.000
_cell.length_b   1.000
_cell.length_c   1.000
_cell.angle_alpha   90.00
_cell.angle_beta   90.00
_cell.angle_gamma   90.00
#
_symmetry.space_group_name_H-M   'P 1'
#
loop_
_entity.id
_entity.type
_entity.pdbx_description
1 polymer ?
#
loop_
_entity_poly.entity_id
_entity_poly.type
_entity_poly.pdbx_seq_one_letter_code
_entity_poly.pdbx_strand_id
1 'polypeptide(L)'
;WLAPFVIAVQRHVDRFYAEVATITLTLVAERYQTLVGREPASPAEYIGATNGWQLPAPPTLVTDPQTSLRDIAGFLTTPAYSGLYLSRYQINHLGRQLRLPRGFGSREQMMSNLLRTAAQYDAVPALVRGLRTEAVTWQEAYAAVDATQPGLRPFTEPWLQRAQQTSAMLAEMAHLIAREAATG
;
A
#
# COMPACT_ATOMS: atom_id res chain seq x y z
N TRP A 1 -1.47 -1.57 11.39
CA TRP A 1 -1.23 -0.23 10.80
C TRP A 1 0.22 0.22 10.96
N LEU A 2 0.94 -0.24 11.99
CA LEU A 2 2.31 0.22 12.28
C LEU A 2 3.31 -0.07 11.14
N ALA A 3 3.28 -1.28 10.58
CA ALA A 3 4.19 -1.69 9.51
C ALA A 3 4.23 -0.71 8.30
N PRO A 4 3.10 -0.41 7.62
CA PRO A 4 3.13 0.52 6.49
C PRO A 4 3.50 1.94 6.91
N PHE A 5 3.21 2.36 8.14
CA PHE A 5 3.59 3.66 8.66
C PHE A 5 5.11 3.78 8.85
N VAL A 6 5.72 2.84 9.57
CA VAL A 6 7.17 2.81 9.81
C VAL A 6 7.92 2.78 8.50
N ILE A 7 7.53 1.89 7.57
CA ILE A 7 8.15 1.79 6.25
C ILE A 7 7.98 3.10 5.47
N ALA A 8 6.80 3.74 5.51
CA ALA A 8 6.59 5.03 4.85
C ALA A 8 7.54 6.10 5.40
N VAL A 9 7.72 6.16 6.72
CA VAL A 9 8.62 7.13 7.38
C VAL A 9 10.09 6.82 7.07
N GLN A 10 10.51 5.56 7.11
CA GLN A 10 11.88 5.15 6.77
C GLN A 10 12.25 5.49 5.31
N ARG A 11 11.26 5.52 4.43
CA ARG A 11 11.42 5.87 3.02
C ARG A 11 11.34 7.37 2.76
N HIS A 12 11.06 8.20 3.76
CA HIS A 12 11.16 9.66 3.65
C HIS A 12 12.62 10.11 3.70
N VAL A 13 12.90 11.29 3.11
CA VAL A 13 14.25 11.81 2.86
C VAL A 13 15.02 12.15 4.15
N ASP A 14 14.30 12.41 5.25
CA ASP A 14 14.92 12.82 6.50
C ASP A 14 15.36 11.61 7.33
N ARG A 15 16.69 11.48 7.43
CA ARG A 15 17.35 10.39 8.16
C ARG A 15 16.98 10.36 9.65
N PHE A 16 16.71 11.50 10.28
CA PHE A 16 16.33 11.53 11.69
C PHE A 16 15.04 10.73 11.93
N TYR A 17 14.01 10.98 11.12
CA TYR A 17 12.74 10.28 11.26
C TYR A 17 12.83 8.81 10.88
N ALA A 18 13.71 8.45 9.93
CA ALA A 18 13.97 7.06 9.59
C ALA A 18 14.55 6.28 10.80
N GLU A 19 15.51 6.87 11.53
CA GLU A 19 16.07 6.25 12.74
C GLU A 19 15.02 6.13 13.86
N VAL A 20 14.22 7.17 14.09
CA VAL A 20 13.12 7.12 15.07
C VAL A 20 12.12 6.01 14.74
N ALA A 21 11.79 5.82 13.46
CA ALA A 21 10.91 4.76 13.01
C ALA A 21 11.51 3.36 13.24
N THR A 22 12.81 3.20 13.02
CA THR A 22 13.55 1.96 13.33
C THR A 22 13.51 1.65 14.82
N ILE A 23 13.82 2.61 15.69
CA ILE A 23 13.77 2.45 17.15
C ILE A 23 12.34 2.09 17.60
N THR A 24 11.33 2.73 17.02
CA THR A 24 9.92 2.44 17.32
C THR A 24 9.57 0.99 17.01
N LEU A 25 10.03 0.47 15.87
CA LEU A 25 9.81 -0.91 15.48
C LEU A 25 10.46 -1.89 16.48
N THR A 26 11.71 -1.63 16.87
CA THR A 26 12.44 -2.43 17.86
C THR A 26 11.71 -2.46 19.20
N LEU A 27 11.34 -1.30 19.73
CA LEU A 27 10.62 -1.20 21.01
C LEU A 27 9.28 -1.94 20.98
N VAL A 28 8.56 -1.87 19.86
CA VAL A 28 7.29 -2.60 19.70
C VAL A 28 7.53 -4.11 19.61
N ALA A 29 8.57 -4.56 18.92
CA ALA A 29 8.93 -5.97 18.84
C ALA A 29 9.28 -6.52 20.24
N GLU A 30 10.15 -5.84 20.97
CA GLU A 30 10.52 -6.18 22.35
C GLU A 30 9.28 -6.20 23.25
N ARG A 31 8.43 -5.17 23.17
CA ARG A 31 7.20 -5.12 23.94
C ARG A 31 6.27 -6.28 23.61
N TYR A 32 6.08 -6.59 22.34
CA TYR A 32 5.24 -7.70 21.92
C TYR A 32 5.76 -9.04 22.47
N GLN A 33 7.07 -9.28 22.44
CA GLN A 33 7.66 -10.48 23.04
C GLN A 33 7.37 -10.60 24.54
N THR A 34 7.35 -9.50 25.29
CA THR A 34 6.95 -9.54 26.72
C THR A 34 5.47 -9.86 26.95
N LEU A 35 4.63 -9.70 25.93
CA LEU A 35 3.19 -9.94 26.00
C LEU A 35 2.82 -11.35 25.50
N VAL A 36 3.56 -11.89 24.53
CA VAL A 36 3.35 -13.24 24.01
C VAL A 36 3.68 -14.27 25.09
N GLY A 37 2.63 -14.89 25.65
CA GLY A 37 2.73 -15.86 26.75
C GLY A 37 2.16 -15.39 28.09
N ARG A 38 1.71 -14.14 28.18
CA ARG A 38 0.98 -13.63 29.36
C ARG A 38 -0.49 -14.04 29.28
N GLU A 39 -1.07 -14.51 30.39
CA GLU A 39 -2.52 -14.66 30.50
C GLU A 39 -3.20 -13.29 30.34
N PRO A 40 -4.22 -13.17 29.46
CA PRO A 40 -4.92 -11.91 29.27
C PRO A 40 -5.49 -11.44 30.61
N ALA A 41 -5.20 -10.19 30.99
CA ALA A 41 -5.59 -9.63 32.27
C ALA A 41 -7.09 -9.31 32.33
N SER A 42 -7.79 -9.41 31.19
CA SER A 42 -9.24 -9.16 31.11
C SER A 42 -9.92 -9.90 29.95
N PRO A 43 -11.24 -10.12 30.01
CA PRO A 43 -12.03 -10.62 28.89
C PRO A 43 -11.96 -9.77 27.62
N ALA A 44 -11.77 -8.45 27.74
CA ALA A 44 -11.62 -7.56 26.58
C ALA A 44 -10.29 -7.79 25.85
N GLU A 45 -9.22 -8.06 26.60
CA GLU A 45 -7.91 -8.45 26.07
C GLU A 45 -7.96 -9.84 25.42
N TYR A 46 -8.76 -10.76 25.99
CA TYR A 46 -9.02 -12.07 25.41
C TYR A 46 -9.72 -11.97 24.04
N ILE A 47 -10.80 -11.19 23.90
CA ILE A 47 -11.52 -11.00 22.62
C ILE A 47 -10.60 -10.38 21.55
N GLY A 48 -9.74 -9.43 21.93
CA GLY A 48 -8.74 -8.84 21.04
C GLY A 48 -7.63 -9.83 20.62
N ALA A 49 -7.26 -10.75 21.52
CA ALA A 49 -6.29 -11.80 21.24
C ALA A 49 -6.88 -12.94 20.38
N THR A 50 -8.15 -13.29 20.56
CA THR A 50 -8.80 -14.41 19.84
C THR A 50 -9.28 -14.07 18.44
N ASN A 51 -9.65 -12.81 18.17
CA ASN A 51 -10.23 -12.46 16.87
C ASN A 51 -9.19 -12.28 15.75
N GLY A 52 -7.89 -12.24 16.07
CA GLY A 52 -6.82 -12.01 15.11
C GLY A 52 -6.94 -10.63 14.45
N TRP A 53 -5.91 -9.80 14.57
CA TRP A 53 -5.93 -8.54 13.82
C TRP A 53 -5.94 -8.84 12.31
N GLN A 54 -6.93 -8.29 11.58
CA GLN A 54 -7.06 -8.46 10.13
C GLN A 54 -7.24 -7.11 9.43
N LEU A 55 -6.79 -7.06 8.17
CA LEU A 55 -7.07 -5.94 7.28
C LEU A 55 -8.52 -6.01 6.79
N PRO A 56 -9.17 -4.86 6.52
CA PRO A 56 -10.47 -4.86 5.87
C PRO A 56 -10.39 -5.55 4.50
N ALA A 57 -11.48 -6.20 4.10
CA ALA A 57 -11.59 -6.79 2.78
C ALA A 57 -11.41 -5.68 1.70
N PRO A 58 -10.64 -5.94 0.64
CA PRO A 58 -10.51 -4.99 -0.45
C PRO A 58 -11.82 -4.94 -1.27
N PRO A 59 -12.14 -3.80 -1.90
CA PRO A 59 -13.25 -3.74 -2.85
C PRO A 59 -12.97 -4.61 -4.08
N THR A 60 -14.03 -5.16 -4.69
CA THR A 60 -13.94 -6.04 -5.85
C THR A 60 -13.87 -5.24 -7.16
N LEU A 61 -12.69 -4.71 -7.50
CA LEU A 61 -12.54 -3.84 -8.68
C LEU A 61 -12.53 -4.60 -10.02
N VAL A 62 -11.71 -5.64 -10.14
CA VAL A 62 -11.41 -6.25 -11.46
C VAL A 62 -12.65 -6.89 -12.10
N THR A 63 -13.56 -7.42 -11.28
CA THR A 63 -14.77 -8.12 -11.76
C THR A 63 -15.98 -7.22 -11.87
N ASP A 64 -15.93 -5.99 -11.35
CA ASP A 64 -17.06 -5.06 -11.41
C ASP A 64 -17.00 -4.25 -12.73
N PRO A 65 -17.97 -4.43 -13.64
CA PRO A 65 -18.00 -3.73 -14.92
C PRO A 65 -18.23 -2.22 -14.79
N GLN A 66 -18.65 -1.72 -13.62
CA GLN A 66 -18.87 -0.29 -13.33
C GLN A 66 -17.65 0.38 -12.66
N THR A 67 -16.53 -0.33 -12.51
CA THR A 67 -15.32 0.21 -11.91
C THR A 67 -14.82 1.44 -12.66
N SER A 68 -14.79 2.58 -11.97
CA SER A 68 -14.27 3.84 -12.51
C SER A 68 -12.77 4.03 -12.23
N LEU A 69 -12.13 4.98 -12.91
CA LEU A 69 -10.76 5.39 -12.57
C LEU A 69 -10.63 5.92 -11.15
N ARG A 70 -11.70 6.49 -10.59
CA ARG A 70 -11.72 6.96 -9.21
C ARG A 70 -11.68 5.80 -8.23
N ASP A 71 -12.39 4.70 -8.51
CA ASP A 71 -12.38 3.50 -7.65
C ASP A 71 -11.00 2.85 -7.64
N ILE A 72 -10.37 2.73 -8.81
CA ILE A 72 -8.98 2.25 -8.94
C ILE A 72 -8.01 3.16 -8.16
N ALA A 73 -8.15 4.48 -8.29
CA ALA A 73 -7.34 5.44 -7.55
C ALA A 73 -7.56 5.34 -6.03
N GLY A 74 -8.81 5.21 -5.58
CA GLY A 74 -9.17 5.05 -4.18
C GLY A 74 -8.56 3.78 -3.58
N PHE A 75 -8.64 2.66 -4.30
CA PHE A 75 -7.98 1.41 -3.92
C PHE A 75 -6.48 1.58 -3.79
N LEU A 76 -5.79 2.06 -4.84
CA LEU A 76 -4.32 2.16 -4.86
C LEU A 76 -3.80 3.10 -3.78
N THR A 77 -4.54 4.16 -3.45
CA THR A 77 -4.11 5.17 -2.46
C THR A 77 -4.53 4.86 -1.02
N THR A 78 -5.29 3.78 -0.81
CA THR A 78 -5.70 3.28 0.51
C THR A 78 -4.83 2.09 0.92
N PRO A 79 -3.86 2.27 1.85
CA PRO A 79 -2.92 1.20 2.18
C PRO A 79 -3.58 -0.06 2.70
N ALA A 80 -4.68 0.06 3.45
CA ALA A 80 -5.41 -1.09 3.98
C ALA A 80 -6.01 -1.97 2.86
N TYR A 81 -6.21 -1.40 1.66
CA TYR A 81 -6.70 -2.12 0.48
C TYR A 81 -5.58 -2.54 -0.46
N SER A 82 -4.58 -1.70 -0.71
CA SER A 82 -3.52 -2.00 -1.68
C SER A 82 -2.27 -2.64 -1.07
N GLY A 83 -2.08 -2.54 0.24
CA GLY A 83 -0.80 -2.87 0.89
C GLY A 83 0.30 -1.84 0.64
N LEU A 84 0.01 -0.75 -0.08
CA LEU A 84 0.98 0.26 -0.50
C LEU A 84 0.64 1.62 0.12
N TYR A 85 1.65 2.35 0.58
CA TYR A 85 1.49 3.79 0.82
C TYR A 85 2.07 4.58 -0.35
N LEU A 86 1.17 5.00 -1.24
CA LEU A 86 1.48 5.92 -2.33
C LEU A 86 1.29 7.35 -1.84
N SER A 87 2.39 8.01 -1.49
CA SER A 87 2.44 9.43 -1.14
C SER A 87 2.25 10.33 -2.36
N ARG A 88 1.99 11.62 -2.11
CA ARG A 88 1.98 12.63 -3.18
C ARG A 88 3.31 12.70 -3.92
N TYR A 89 4.41 12.47 -3.23
CA TYR A 89 5.74 12.45 -3.84
C TYR A 89 5.89 11.29 -4.83
N GLN A 90 5.49 10.07 -4.45
CA GLN A 90 5.54 8.91 -5.36
C GLN A 90 4.63 9.08 -6.58
N ILE A 91 3.41 9.56 -6.39
CA ILE A 91 2.48 9.82 -7.51
C ILE A 91 3.07 10.88 -8.45
N ASN A 92 3.66 11.94 -7.90
CA ASN A 92 4.35 12.95 -8.69
C ASN A 92 5.57 12.39 -9.43
N HIS A 93 6.36 11.55 -8.76
CA HIS A 93 7.54 10.94 -9.35
C HIS A 93 7.17 10.05 -10.54
N LEU A 94 6.16 9.19 -10.40
CA LEU A 94 5.64 8.34 -11.48
C LEU A 94 5.21 9.18 -12.70
N GLY A 95 4.37 10.20 -12.50
CA GLY A 95 3.95 11.03 -13.63
C GLY A 95 5.09 11.86 -14.24
N ARG A 96 6.11 12.27 -13.47
CA ARG A 96 7.30 12.95 -14.01
C ARG A 96 8.11 12.02 -14.91
N GLN A 97 8.33 10.77 -14.48
CA GLN A 97 9.06 9.78 -15.28
C GLN A 97 8.38 9.51 -16.62
N LEU A 98 7.04 9.52 -16.63
CA LEU A 98 6.22 9.30 -17.83
C LEU A 98 5.90 10.58 -18.61
N ARG A 99 6.37 11.75 -18.14
CA ARG A 99 6.05 13.07 -18.70
C ARG A 99 4.54 13.38 -18.77
N LEU A 100 3.77 12.83 -17.83
CA LEU A 100 2.33 13.02 -17.73
C LEU A 100 1.95 14.17 -16.77
N PRO A 101 0.86 14.90 -17.03
CA PRO A 101 0.25 15.78 -16.05
C PRO A 101 -0.29 14.96 -14.86
N ARG A 102 -0.01 15.41 -13.63
CA ARG A 102 -0.39 14.70 -12.39
C ARG A 102 -1.55 15.35 -11.63
N GLY A 103 -1.96 16.53 -12.08
CA GLY A 103 -2.90 17.40 -11.35
C GLY A 103 -2.38 17.81 -9.97
N PHE A 104 -3.30 18.30 -9.15
CA PHE A 104 -3.08 18.71 -7.76
C PHE A 104 -4.22 18.18 -6.88
N GLY A 105 -4.05 18.22 -5.55
CA GLY A 105 -5.12 17.90 -4.59
C GLY A 105 -4.82 16.73 -3.66
N SER A 106 -5.85 15.94 -3.37
CA SER A 106 -5.74 14.72 -2.57
C SER A 106 -4.95 13.64 -3.35
N ARG A 107 -4.44 12.62 -2.64
CA ARG A 107 -3.70 11.52 -3.28
C ARG A 107 -4.58 10.76 -4.28
N GLU A 108 -5.85 10.55 -3.93
CA GLU A 108 -6.86 9.95 -4.81
C GLU A 108 -7.09 10.79 -6.06
N GLN A 109 -7.26 12.11 -5.92
CA GLN A 109 -7.42 13.03 -7.05
C GLN A 109 -6.20 13.01 -7.99
N MET A 110 -5.00 13.08 -7.42
CA MET A 110 -3.76 13.02 -8.20
C MET A 110 -3.60 11.68 -8.92
N MET A 111 -3.89 10.56 -8.24
CA MET A 111 -3.82 9.24 -8.86
C MET A 111 -4.87 9.07 -9.96
N SER A 112 -6.11 9.50 -9.72
CA SER A 112 -7.18 9.45 -10.73
C SER A 112 -6.81 10.27 -11.99
N ASN A 113 -6.25 11.47 -11.80
CA ASN A 113 -5.76 12.29 -12.90
C ASN A 113 -4.58 11.64 -13.64
N LEU A 114 -3.66 11.00 -12.91
CA LEU A 114 -2.54 10.28 -13.52
C LEU A 114 -3.01 9.08 -14.34
N LEU A 115 -3.97 8.30 -13.85
CA LEU A 115 -4.55 7.17 -14.59
C LEU A 115 -5.25 7.66 -15.86
N ARG A 116 -6.05 8.74 -15.76
CA ARG A 116 -6.78 9.33 -16.88
C ARG A 116 -5.82 9.82 -17.96
N THR A 117 -4.81 10.59 -17.59
CA THR A 117 -3.80 11.10 -18.53
C THR A 117 -2.97 9.97 -19.13
N ALA A 118 -2.61 8.95 -18.35
CA ALA A 118 -1.92 7.79 -18.90
C ALA A 118 -2.76 7.07 -19.96
N ALA A 119 -4.07 6.98 -19.78
CA ALA A 119 -4.96 6.40 -20.78
C ALA A 119 -5.07 7.28 -22.05
N GLN A 120 -5.22 8.59 -21.88
CA GLN A 120 -5.29 9.55 -23.00
C GLN A 120 -4.02 9.59 -23.86
N TYR A 121 -2.85 9.38 -23.24
CA TYR A 121 -1.55 9.45 -23.92
C TYR A 121 -0.92 8.07 -24.18
N ASP A 122 -1.72 7.00 -24.18
CA ASP A 122 -1.28 5.62 -24.42
C ASP A 122 -0.08 5.16 -23.56
N ALA A 123 -0.03 5.68 -22.33
CA ALA A 123 1.03 5.43 -21.36
C ALA A 123 0.60 4.45 -20.25
N VAL A 124 -0.59 3.84 -20.34
CA VAL A 124 -1.11 2.86 -19.36
C VAL A 124 -0.11 1.73 -19.09
N PRO A 125 0.49 1.07 -20.12
CA PRO A 125 1.43 -0.02 -19.86
C PRO A 125 2.67 0.46 -19.08
N ALA A 126 3.14 1.68 -19.34
CA ALA A 126 4.29 2.25 -18.64
C ALA A 126 3.95 2.64 -17.20
N LEU A 127 2.76 3.22 -16.96
CA LEU A 127 2.26 3.51 -15.62
C LEU A 127 2.10 2.24 -14.78
N VAL A 128 1.50 1.20 -15.34
CA VAL A 128 1.31 -0.10 -14.67
C VAL A 128 2.66 -0.72 -14.30
N ARG A 129 3.67 -0.64 -15.18
CA ARG A 129 5.03 -1.08 -14.83
C ARG A 129 5.60 -0.29 -13.64
N GLY A 130 5.47 1.04 -13.64
CA GLY A 130 5.93 1.88 -12.54
C GLY A 130 5.24 1.56 -11.20
N LEU A 131 3.92 1.34 -11.23
CA LEU A 131 3.16 0.92 -10.05
C LEU A 131 3.58 -0.48 -9.56
N ARG A 132 3.88 -1.41 -10.46
CA ARG A 132 4.39 -2.74 -10.10
C ARG A 132 5.78 -2.65 -9.47
N THR A 133 6.68 -1.82 -10.00
CA THR A 133 7.98 -1.56 -9.36
C THR A 133 7.79 -1.05 -7.94
N GLU A 134 6.91 -0.07 -7.74
CA GLU A 134 6.61 0.44 -6.41
C GLU A 134 6.03 -0.65 -5.50
N ALA A 135 5.13 -1.49 -6.00
CA ALA A 135 4.56 -2.60 -5.24
C ALA A 135 5.64 -3.61 -4.79
N VAL A 136 6.59 -3.94 -5.66
CA VAL A 136 7.73 -4.81 -5.33
C VAL A 136 8.60 -4.16 -4.24
N THR A 137 8.90 -2.88 -4.34
CA THR A 137 9.66 -2.17 -3.28
C THR A 137 8.96 -2.24 -1.92
N TRP A 138 7.63 -2.19 -1.89
CA TRP A 138 6.87 -2.39 -0.64
C TRP A 138 6.93 -3.83 -0.14
N GLN A 139 6.84 -4.82 -1.02
CA GLN A 139 6.98 -6.24 -0.65
C GLN A 139 8.35 -6.52 -0.03
N GLU A 140 9.42 -6.01 -0.63
CA GLU A 140 10.79 -6.11 -0.12
C GLU A 140 10.93 -5.45 1.25
N ALA A 141 10.31 -4.28 1.46
CA ALA A 141 10.34 -3.58 2.74
C ALA A 141 9.61 -4.37 3.86
N TYR A 142 8.46 -4.99 3.56
CA TYR A 142 7.79 -5.87 4.53
C TYR A 142 8.65 -7.10 4.84
N ALA A 143 9.25 -7.74 3.83
CA ALA A 143 10.13 -8.88 4.01
C ALA A 143 11.37 -8.53 4.85
N ALA A 144 11.93 -7.33 4.68
CA ALA A 144 13.05 -6.84 5.49
C ALA A 144 12.67 -6.65 6.97
N VAL A 145 11.46 -6.15 7.25
CA VAL A 145 10.93 -6.09 8.62
C VAL A 145 10.84 -7.50 9.22
N ASP A 146 10.31 -8.47 8.47
CA ASP A 146 10.19 -9.85 8.95
C ASP A 146 11.54 -10.51 9.20
N ALA A 147 12.53 -10.23 8.35
CA ALA A 147 13.89 -10.75 8.51
C ALA A 147 14.60 -10.18 9.74
N THR A 148 14.38 -8.89 10.04
CA THR A 148 15.02 -8.21 11.17
C THR A 148 14.27 -8.36 12.49
N GLN A 149 12.95 -8.55 12.43
CA GLN A 149 12.06 -8.69 13.59
C GLN A 149 11.01 -9.80 13.36
N PRO A 150 11.41 -11.09 13.37
CA PRO A 150 10.50 -12.20 13.05
C PRO A 150 9.24 -12.27 13.93
N GLY A 151 9.33 -11.79 15.18
CA GLY A 151 8.20 -11.73 16.10
C GLY A 151 7.07 -10.81 15.63
N LEU A 152 7.34 -9.86 14.72
CA LEU A 152 6.32 -8.97 14.15
C LEU A 152 5.61 -9.54 12.93
N ARG A 153 6.03 -10.72 12.42
CA ARG A 153 5.47 -11.35 11.22
C ARG A 153 3.93 -11.42 11.19
N PRO A 154 3.21 -11.76 12.29
CA PRO A 154 1.75 -11.78 12.28
C PRO A 154 1.10 -10.43 11.92
N PHE A 155 1.80 -9.32 12.10
CA PHE A 155 1.30 -7.96 11.84
C PHE A 155 1.73 -7.38 10.49
N THR A 156 2.76 -7.92 9.87
CA THR A 156 3.35 -7.50 8.59
C THR A 156 2.87 -8.39 7.43
N GLU A 157 2.71 -9.69 7.67
CA GLU A 157 2.26 -10.68 6.69
C GLU A 157 0.96 -10.27 5.97
N PRO A 158 -0.10 -9.76 6.64
CA PRO A 158 -1.31 -9.33 5.92
C PRO A 158 -1.05 -8.19 4.92
N TRP A 159 -0.09 -7.30 5.20
CA TRP A 159 0.28 -6.21 4.29
C TRP A 159 1.11 -6.70 3.12
N LEU A 160 2.05 -7.62 3.37
CA LEU A 160 2.84 -8.27 2.31
C LEU A 160 1.92 -8.98 1.31
N GLN A 161 0.97 -9.79 1.81
CA GLN A 161 -0.02 -10.47 0.98
C GLN A 161 -0.85 -9.46 0.18
N ARG A 162 -1.24 -8.33 0.78
CA ARG A 162 -2.00 -7.30 0.08
C ARG A 162 -1.20 -6.61 -1.03
N ALA A 163 0.08 -6.33 -0.79
CA ALA A 163 0.97 -5.75 -1.80
C ALA A 163 1.23 -6.72 -2.96
N GLN A 164 1.33 -8.03 -2.69
CA GLN A 164 1.44 -9.07 -3.71
C GLN A 164 0.16 -9.18 -4.55
N GLN A 165 -1.00 -9.22 -3.90
CA GLN A 165 -2.31 -9.22 -4.57
C GLN A 165 -2.47 -7.99 -5.47
N THR A 166 -2.15 -6.80 -4.98
CA THR A 166 -2.17 -5.57 -5.79
C THR A 166 -1.25 -5.68 -6.99
N SER A 167 -0.02 -6.18 -6.82
CA SER A 167 0.92 -6.36 -7.92
C SER A 167 0.40 -7.31 -9.00
N ALA A 168 -0.32 -8.37 -8.62
CA ALA A 168 -0.96 -9.27 -9.57
C ALA A 168 -2.12 -8.58 -10.30
N MET A 169 -2.99 -7.87 -9.55
CA MET A 169 -4.16 -7.20 -10.10
C MET A 169 -3.84 -6.03 -11.04
N LEU A 170 -2.67 -5.41 -10.92
CA LEU A 170 -2.28 -4.27 -11.74
C LEU A 170 -2.30 -4.56 -13.26
N ALA A 171 -2.09 -5.82 -13.67
CA ALA A 171 -2.23 -6.21 -15.07
C ALA A 171 -3.69 -6.17 -15.54
N GLU A 172 -4.62 -6.68 -14.74
CA GLU A 172 -6.05 -6.62 -15.05
C GLU A 172 -6.58 -5.18 -15.01
N MET A 173 -6.14 -4.37 -14.04
CA MET A 173 -6.48 -2.96 -13.96
C MET A 173 -6.05 -2.18 -15.21
N ALA A 174 -4.96 -2.58 -15.88
CA ALA A 174 -4.51 -1.94 -17.12
C ALA A 174 -5.61 -1.96 -18.20
N HIS A 175 -6.31 -3.08 -18.33
CA HIS A 175 -7.42 -3.22 -19.28
C HIS A 175 -8.61 -2.35 -18.89
N LEU A 176 -8.91 -2.22 -17.60
CA LEU A 176 -9.99 -1.34 -17.13
C LEU A 176 -9.68 0.14 -17.39
N ILE A 177 -8.45 0.56 -17.10
CA ILE A 177 -7.98 1.94 -17.32
C ILE A 177 -8.08 2.30 -18.80
N ALA A 178 -7.62 1.42 -19.70
CA ALA A 178 -7.68 1.66 -21.14
C ALA A 178 -9.12 1.73 -21.68
N ARG A 179 -10.03 0.91 -21.13
CA ARG A 179 -11.44 0.90 -21.52
C ARG A 179 -12.18 2.18 -21.13
N GLU A 180 -12.01 2.68 -19.91
CA GLU A 180 -12.74 3.86 -19.44
C GLU A 180 -12.42 5.10 -20.30
N ALA A 181 -11.16 5.24 -20.73
CA ALA A 181 -10.74 6.34 -21.61
C ALA A 181 -11.26 6.24 -23.05
N ALA A 182 -11.69 5.06 -23.49
CA ALA A 182 -12.35 4.91 -24.79
C ALA A 182 -13.84 5.31 -24.74
N THR A 183 -14.42 5.40 -23.53
CA THR A 183 -15.84 5.67 -23.31
C THR A 183 -16.18 7.09 -22.86
N GLY A 184 -15.17 7.90 -22.50
CA GLY A 184 -15.34 9.29 -22.03
C GLY A 184 -14.55 10.28 -22.86
#